data_AF-A0A9P0AIA5-F1
#
_entry.id   AF-A0A9P0AIA5-F1
#
_cell.length_a   1.000
_cell.length_b   1.000
_cell.length_c   1.000
_cell.angle_alpha   90.00
_cell.angle_beta   90.00
_cell.angle_gamma   90.00
#
_symmetry.space_group_name_H-M   'P 1'
#
loop_
_entity.id
_entity.type
_entity.pdbx_description
1 polymer ?
#
loop_
_entity_poly.entity_id
_entity_poly.type
_entity_poly.pdbx_seq_one_letter_code
_entity_poly.pdbx_strand_id
1 'polypeptide(L)'
;MGGLLSNAMRVLKTYNIEQRAMNALSENRKVVPPKHPTTAPIIEQMKIDYAEKMEELQKKNEDLDKNLKSVYVKSVPGSTDLPRNIDMLPKRTRYESPFEYGYQDPETAPPGRYTLTQIVQILTEYHEDRDENSAKKLAIKYNIDEKHLNNIIEYYKLFKLGRRPDKARTLVGVQWSKEKEIGIRNIKRISRSTTPVGTHDVKKLSGGEEKET
;
A
#
# COMPACT_ATOMS: atom_id res chain seq x y z
N MET A 1 43.56 -54.76 -7.15
CA MET A 1 43.23 -55.11 -5.75
C MET A 1 41.96 -54.38 -5.27
N GLY A 2 40.80 -54.57 -5.91
CA GLY A 2 39.55 -53.86 -5.54
C GLY A 2 38.31 -54.74 -5.38
N GLY A 3 38.39 -56.00 -5.83
CA GLY A 3 37.28 -56.96 -5.79
C GLY A 3 36.95 -57.48 -4.38
N LEU A 4 37.95 -57.64 -3.52
CA LEU A 4 37.75 -58.20 -2.19
C LEU A 4 37.06 -57.20 -1.24
N LEU A 5 37.44 -55.92 -1.32
CA LEU A 5 36.80 -54.84 -0.55
C LEU A 5 35.36 -54.60 -0.99
N SER A 6 35.08 -54.67 -2.30
CA SER A 6 33.74 -54.50 -2.84
C SER A 6 32.80 -55.66 -2.46
N ASN A 7 33.31 -56.90 -2.42
CA ASN A 7 32.52 -58.05 -1.96
C ASN A 7 32.16 -57.97 -0.47
N ALA A 8 33.10 -57.55 0.39
CA ALA A 8 32.82 -57.33 1.81
C ALA A 8 31.79 -56.21 2.02
N MET A 9 31.92 -55.09 1.29
CA MET A 9 30.97 -53.97 1.35
C MET A 9 29.56 -54.38 0.87
N ARG A 10 29.47 -55.29 -0.10
CA ARG A 10 28.19 -55.80 -0.59
C ARG A 10 27.43 -56.57 0.49
N VAL A 11 28.11 -57.47 1.22
CA VAL A 11 27.50 -58.25 2.31
C VAL A 11 26.97 -57.34 3.42
N LEU A 12 27.74 -56.30 3.79
CA LEU A 12 27.30 -55.29 4.77
C LEU A 12 26.09 -54.50 4.27
N LYS A 13 26.08 -54.10 2.99
CA LYS A 13 24.94 -53.38 2.38
C LYS A 13 23.69 -54.25 2.26
N THR A 14 23.84 -55.57 2.13
CA THR A 14 22.74 -56.53 1.99
C THR A 14 22.23 -57.10 3.30
N TYR A 15 22.83 -56.74 4.43
CA TYR A 15 22.34 -57.18 5.73
C TYR A 15 20.90 -56.72 5.95
N ASN A 16 20.01 -57.67 6.30
CA ASN A 16 18.62 -57.40 6.63
C ASN A 16 17.82 -56.65 5.54
N ILE A 17 17.98 -57.06 4.27
CA ILE A 17 17.18 -56.52 3.15
C ILE A 17 15.70 -56.86 3.30
N GLU A 18 15.37 -58.05 3.80
CA GLU A 18 13.98 -58.52 3.87
C GLU A 18 13.13 -57.68 4.81
N GLN A 19 13.60 -57.40 6.03
CA GLN A 19 12.87 -56.51 6.95
C GLN A 19 12.82 -55.07 6.42
N ARG A 20 13.87 -54.59 5.74
CA ARG A 20 13.85 -53.26 5.09
C ARG A 20 12.83 -53.20 3.96
N ALA A 21 12.73 -54.26 3.15
CA ALA A 21 11.74 -54.37 2.10
C ALA A 21 10.33 -54.45 2.67
N MET A 22 10.10 -55.29 3.68
CA MET A 22 8.80 -55.41 4.37
C MET A 22 8.38 -54.09 5.01
N ASN A 23 9.30 -53.38 5.66
CA ASN A 23 9.02 -52.06 6.22
C ASN A 23 8.65 -51.06 5.12
N ALA A 24 9.41 -51.01 4.02
CA ALA A 24 9.12 -50.12 2.88
C ALA A 24 7.81 -50.47 2.15
N LEU A 25 7.43 -51.75 2.09
CA LEU A 25 6.16 -52.23 1.55
C LEU A 25 4.98 -51.95 2.48
N SER A 26 5.20 -52.04 3.80
CA SER A 26 4.19 -51.75 4.83
C SER A 26 3.96 -50.24 5.02
N GLU A 27 4.93 -49.41 4.67
CA GLU A 27 4.80 -47.95 4.64
C GLU A 27 3.85 -47.58 3.48
N ASN A 28 2.55 -47.42 3.76
CA ASN A 28 1.54 -46.99 2.79
C ASN A 28 1.72 -45.50 2.43
N ARG A 29 2.91 -45.11 1.98
CA ARG A 29 3.33 -43.70 1.95
C ARG A 29 3.49 -43.21 0.53
N LYS A 30 2.46 -42.49 0.08
CA LYS A 30 2.66 -41.41 -0.89
C LYS A 30 3.29 -40.25 -0.11
N VAL A 31 4.61 -40.18 -0.03
CA VAL A 31 5.27 -38.98 0.52
C VAL A 31 5.00 -37.86 -0.48
N VAL A 32 4.09 -36.95 -0.14
CA VAL A 32 3.93 -35.73 -0.94
C VAL A 32 5.24 -34.93 -0.86
N PRO A 33 5.77 -34.49 -2.01
CA PRO A 33 7.01 -33.74 -2.02
C PRO A 33 6.87 -32.46 -1.19
N PRO A 34 7.96 -31.99 -0.56
CA PRO A 34 7.94 -30.73 0.16
C PRO A 34 7.60 -29.59 -0.81
N LYS A 35 6.85 -28.61 -0.31
CA LYS A 35 6.47 -27.42 -1.09
C LYS A 35 7.60 -26.39 -1.07
N HIS A 36 7.72 -25.60 -2.14
CA HIS A 36 8.70 -24.53 -2.23
C HIS A 36 8.43 -23.46 -1.15
N PRO A 37 9.47 -22.85 -0.53
CA PRO A 37 9.30 -21.89 0.57
C PRO A 37 8.43 -20.67 0.20
N THR A 38 8.48 -20.22 -1.05
CA THR A 38 7.63 -19.12 -1.54
C THR A 38 6.16 -19.52 -1.64
N THR A 39 5.89 -20.79 -1.98
CA THR A 39 4.52 -21.28 -2.26
C THR A 39 3.82 -21.77 -0.99
N ALA A 40 4.57 -22.22 0.01
CA ALA A 40 4.04 -22.66 1.29
C ALA A 40 3.12 -21.63 1.98
N PRO A 41 3.54 -20.37 2.22
CA PRO A 41 2.71 -19.39 2.91
C PRO A 41 1.47 -18.99 2.09
N ILE A 42 1.59 -18.94 0.76
CA ILE A 42 0.46 -18.63 -0.13
C ILE A 42 -0.63 -19.70 0.00
N ILE A 43 -0.23 -20.98 0.03
CA ILE A 43 -1.18 -22.07 0.17
C ILE A 43 -1.81 -22.08 1.57
N GLU A 44 -1.06 -21.72 2.61
CA GLU A 44 -1.59 -21.60 3.96
C GLU A 44 -2.63 -20.49 4.06
N GLN A 45 -2.36 -19.31 3.47
CA GLN A 45 -3.34 -18.22 3.37
C GLN A 45 -4.58 -18.64 2.60
N MET A 46 -4.42 -19.27 1.43
CA MET A 46 -5.55 -19.76 0.63
C MET A 46 -6.42 -20.78 1.37
N LYS A 47 -5.81 -21.62 2.24
CA LYS A 47 -6.57 -22.57 3.07
C LYS A 47 -7.41 -21.87 4.13
N ILE A 48 -6.92 -20.75 4.67
CA ILE A 48 -7.65 -19.95 5.67
C ILE A 48 -8.78 -19.19 4.99
N ASP A 49 -8.48 -18.49 3.89
CA ASP A 49 -9.43 -17.64 3.18
C ASP A 49 -10.55 -18.44 2.51
N TYR A 50 -10.26 -19.67 2.06
CA TYR A 50 -11.17 -20.51 1.27
C TYR A 50 -11.30 -21.93 1.84
N ALA A 51 -11.52 -22.05 3.15
CA ALA A 51 -11.63 -23.34 3.83
C ALA A 51 -12.69 -24.27 3.21
N GLU A 52 -13.90 -23.77 2.98
CA GLU A 52 -15.01 -24.53 2.40
C GLU A 52 -14.68 -25.05 0.99
N LYS A 53 -14.06 -24.20 0.17
CA LYS A 53 -13.68 -24.55 -1.21
C LYS A 53 -12.55 -25.59 -1.26
N MET A 54 -11.65 -25.58 -0.27
CA MET A 54 -10.60 -26.61 -0.18
C MET A 54 -11.18 -27.98 0.15
N GLU A 55 -12.25 -28.06 0.95
CA GLU A 55 -12.94 -29.33 1.21
C GLU A 55 -13.66 -29.85 -0.03
N GLU A 56 -14.28 -28.96 -0.81
CA GLU A 56 -14.90 -29.32 -2.09
C GLU A 56 -13.89 -29.88 -3.09
N LEU A 57 -12.66 -29.31 -3.14
CA LEU A 57 -11.58 -29.81 -4.00
C LEU A 57 -11.07 -31.20 -3.60
N GLN A 58 -11.18 -31.57 -2.33
CA GLN A 58 -10.82 -32.91 -1.86
C GLN A 58 -11.90 -33.95 -2.17
N LYS A 59 -13.15 -33.50 -2.36
CA LYS A 59 -14.28 -34.36 -2.73
C LYS A 59 -14.35 -34.53 -4.24
N LYS A 60 -14.80 -35.70 -4.68
CA LYS A 60 -15.06 -35.95 -6.09
C LYS A 60 -16.30 -35.15 -6.52
N ASN A 61 -16.16 -34.29 -7.53
CA ASN A 61 -17.30 -33.60 -8.14
C ASN A 61 -17.92 -34.48 -9.24
N GLU A 62 -19.15 -34.93 -9.03
CA GLU A 62 -19.85 -35.85 -9.94
C GLU A 62 -20.22 -35.21 -11.28
N ASP A 63 -20.57 -33.92 -11.28
CA ASP A 63 -20.98 -33.22 -12.49
C ASP A 63 -19.78 -32.95 -13.40
N LEU A 64 -18.63 -32.59 -12.81
CA LEU A 64 -17.37 -32.49 -13.54
C LEU A 64 -16.96 -33.87 -14.11
N ASP A 65 -17.10 -34.95 -13.35
CA ASP A 65 -16.79 -36.31 -13.81
C ASP A 65 -17.67 -36.73 -15.00
N LYS A 66 -18.95 -36.37 -15.01
CA LYS A 66 -19.86 -36.60 -16.14
C LYS A 66 -19.44 -35.78 -17.37
N ASN A 67 -19.09 -34.51 -17.17
CA ASN A 67 -18.68 -33.61 -18.25
C ASN A 67 -17.34 -34.02 -18.88
N LEU A 68 -16.38 -34.49 -18.08
CA LEU A 68 -15.09 -34.95 -18.61
C LEU A 68 -15.23 -36.24 -19.43
N LYS A 69 -16.23 -37.09 -19.13
CA LYS A 69 -16.53 -38.28 -19.94
C LYS A 69 -17.17 -37.96 -21.28
N SER A 70 -17.77 -36.78 -21.45
CA SER A 70 -18.37 -36.36 -22.73
C SER A 70 -17.38 -35.63 -23.64
N VAL A 71 -16.26 -35.13 -23.11
CA VAL A 71 -15.21 -34.48 -23.89
C VAL A 71 -14.30 -35.54 -24.51
N TYR A 72 -14.47 -35.79 -25.81
CA TYR A 72 -13.60 -36.68 -26.59
C TYR A 72 -12.62 -35.87 -27.42
N VAL A 73 -11.33 -36.00 -27.14
CA VAL A 73 -10.28 -35.43 -27.98
C VAL A 73 -10.09 -36.36 -29.18
N LYS A 74 -10.55 -35.92 -30.35
CA LYS A 74 -10.25 -36.58 -31.62
C LYS A 74 -8.87 -36.12 -32.08
N SER A 75 -7.82 -36.89 -31.80
CA SER A 75 -6.51 -36.63 -32.40
C SER A 75 -6.59 -36.94 -33.89
N VAL A 76 -6.47 -35.90 -34.72
CA VAL A 76 -6.34 -36.07 -36.17
C VAL A 76 -4.85 -36.28 -36.46
N PRO A 77 -4.42 -37.48 -36.89
CA PRO A 77 -3.03 -37.69 -37.27
C PRO A 77 -2.73 -36.81 -38.50
N GLY A 78 -1.84 -35.82 -38.35
CA GLY A 78 -1.36 -34.98 -39.45
C GLY A 78 -1.70 -33.49 -39.38
N SER A 79 -2.42 -32.99 -38.38
CA SER A 79 -2.59 -31.53 -38.23
C SER A 79 -1.41 -30.91 -37.47
N THR A 80 -0.24 -30.86 -38.13
CA THR A 80 0.87 -29.99 -37.72
C THR A 80 0.68 -28.55 -38.24
N ASP A 81 -0.49 -28.25 -38.81
CA ASP A 81 -0.95 -26.89 -39.07
C ASP A 81 -1.46 -26.24 -37.77
N LEU A 82 -0.67 -26.31 -36.69
CA LEU A 82 -0.71 -25.21 -35.74
C LEU A 82 -0.25 -24.01 -36.56
N PRO A 83 -1.03 -22.92 -36.67
CA PRO A 83 -0.53 -21.73 -37.32
C PRO A 83 0.77 -21.40 -36.58
N ARG A 84 1.89 -21.51 -37.28
CA ARG A 84 3.21 -21.12 -36.78
C ARG A 84 3.32 -19.60 -36.66
N ASN A 85 2.20 -18.93 -36.42
CA ASN A 85 2.20 -17.77 -35.57
C ASN A 85 2.46 -18.26 -34.16
N ILE A 86 3.74 -18.51 -33.90
CA ILE A 86 4.33 -18.08 -32.63
C ILE A 86 4.21 -16.55 -32.68
N ASP A 87 2.98 -16.05 -32.57
CA ASP A 87 2.70 -14.65 -32.32
C ASP A 87 3.48 -14.40 -31.04
N MET A 88 4.63 -13.75 -31.18
CA MET A 88 5.46 -13.40 -30.05
C MET A 88 4.52 -12.81 -29.02
N LEU A 89 4.53 -13.36 -27.79
CA LEU A 89 3.75 -12.77 -26.70
C LEU A 89 4.01 -11.27 -26.77
N PRO A 90 2.96 -10.42 -26.78
CA PRO A 90 3.13 -9.00 -26.97
C PRO A 90 4.18 -8.51 -26.00
N LYS A 91 5.38 -8.23 -26.52
CA LYS A 91 6.47 -7.70 -25.72
C LYS A 91 6.02 -6.31 -25.38
N ARG A 92 5.66 -6.06 -24.12
CA ARG A 92 5.48 -4.69 -23.60
C ARG A 92 6.84 -3.98 -23.70
N THR A 93 7.17 -3.50 -24.89
CA THR A 93 8.39 -2.74 -25.19
C THR A 93 8.26 -1.30 -24.71
N ARG A 94 7.04 -0.82 -24.49
CA ARG A 94 6.78 0.52 -24.02
C ARG A 94 6.43 0.45 -22.54
N TYR A 95 7.27 1.06 -21.71
CA TYR A 95 6.85 1.53 -20.40
C TYR A 95 5.86 2.66 -20.64
N GLU A 96 4.58 2.40 -20.47
CA GLU A 96 3.60 3.46 -20.31
C GLU A 96 4.00 4.24 -19.05
N SER A 97 4.17 5.56 -19.17
CA SER A 97 4.44 6.39 -18.00
C SER A 97 3.32 6.15 -16.99
N PRO A 98 3.64 5.93 -15.70
CA PRO A 98 2.60 5.85 -14.70
C PRO A 98 1.77 7.12 -14.76
N PHE A 99 0.45 6.96 -14.66
CA PHE A 99 -0.46 8.09 -14.52
C PHE A 99 -0.09 8.87 -13.25
N GLU A 100 -0.25 10.20 -13.28
CA GLU A 100 0.19 11.11 -12.22
C GLU A 100 -0.35 10.71 -10.83
N TYR A 101 -1.59 10.21 -10.79
CA TYR A 101 -2.26 9.75 -9.57
C TYR A 101 -2.42 8.22 -9.49
N GLY A 102 -1.75 7.46 -10.35
CA GLY A 102 -1.79 5.99 -10.35
C GLY A 102 -3.05 5.38 -10.97
N TYR A 103 -3.94 6.18 -11.54
CA TYR A 103 -5.10 5.72 -12.30
C TYR A 103 -5.34 6.60 -13.54
N GLN A 104 -6.01 6.02 -14.52
CA GLN A 104 -6.35 6.69 -15.77
C GLN A 104 -7.64 7.50 -15.58
N ASP A 105 -7.57 8.81 -15.75
CA ASP A 105 -8.76 9.64 -15.84
C ASP A 105 -9.49 9.42 -17.18
N PRO A 106 -10.84 9.49 -17.20
CA PRO A 106 -11.59 9.44 -18.44
C PRO A 106 -11.31 10.67 -19.32
N GLU A 107 -11.27 10.48 -20.64
CA GLU A 107 -11.04 11.58 -21.59
C GLU A 107 -12.16 12.64 -21.56
N THR A 108 -13.39 12.23 -21.27
CA THR A 108 -14.54 13.13 -21.14
C THR A 108 -15.32 12.80 -19.87
N ALA A 109 -15.43 13.79 -18.98
CA ALA A 109 -16.23 13.66 -17.78
C ALA A 109 -17.72 13.91 -18.10
N PRO A 110 -18.65 13.08 -17.59
CA PRO A 110 -20.08 13.34 -17.74
C PRO A 110 -20.48 14.63 -16.98
N PRO A 111 -21.54 15.32 -17.41
CA PRO A 111 -21.96 16.57 -16.78
C PRO A 111 -22.25 16.37 -15.29
N GLY A 112 -21.77 17.30 -14.47
CA GLY A 112 -21.91 17.24 -13.01
C GLY A 112 -20.93 16.30 -12.30
N ARG A 113 -20.02 15.64 -13.03
CA ARG A 113 -18.89 14.90 -12.44
C ARG A 113 -17.57 15.51 -12.89
N TYR A 114 -16.57 15.41 -12.01
CA TYR A 114 -15.26 16.00 -12.22
C TYR A 114 -14.18 14.95 -11.98
N THR A 115 -13.13 14.99 -12.78
CA THR A 115 -11.94 14.15 -12.58
C THR A 115 -11.09 14.72 -11.45
N LEU A 116 -10.26 13.89 -10.83
CA LEU A 116 -9.37 14.40 -9.78
C LEU A 116 -8.37 15.39 -10.36
N THR A 117 -7.84 15.14 -11.55
CA THR A 117 -6.96 16.08 -12.27
C THR A 117 -7.58 17.46 -12.37
N GLN A 118 -8.85 17.55 -12.77
CA GLN A 118 -9.57 18.82 -12.82
C GLN A 118 -9.70 19.47 -11.44
N ILE A 119 -10.06 18.71 -10.42
CA ILE A 119 -10.20 19.23 -9.06
C ILE A 119 -8.86 19.76 -8.54
N VAL A 120 -7.76 19.03 -8.77
CA VAL A 120 -6.42 19.45 -8.37
C VAL A 120 -6.01 20.72 -9.12
N GLN A 121 -6.28 20.81 -10.42
CA GLN A 121 -6.03 22.01 -11.24
C GLN A 121 -6.79 23.23 -10.71
N ILE A 122 -8.06 23.06 -10.33
CA ILE A 122 -8.86 24.14 -9.73
C ILE A 122 -8.25 24.61 -8.42
N LEU A 123 -7.83 23.68 -7.56
CA LEU A 123 -7.19 23.99 -6.29
C LEU A 123 -5.85 24.69 -6.49
N THR A 124 -5.04 24.28 -7.46
CA THR A 124 -3.77 24.96 -7.79
C THR A 124 -4.02 26.37 -8.28
N GLU A 125 -4.94 26.58 -9.24
CA GLU A 125 -5.27 27.91 -9.77
C GLU A 125 -5.80 28.86 -8.69
N TYR A 126 -6.61 28.35 -7.76
CA TYR A 126 -7.12 29.11 -6.63
C TYR A 126 -6.02 29.50 -5.63
N HIS A 127 -5.03 28.61 -5.44
CA HIS A 127 -3.94 28.83 -4.49
C HIS A 127 -2.79 29.68 -5.03
N GLU A 128 -2.57 29.67 -6.34
CA GLU A 128 -1.58 30.53 -7.02
C GLU A 128 -2.01 32.00 -6.95
N ASP A 129 -3.21 32.32 -7.46
CA ASP A 129 -3.68 33.71 -7.57
C ASP A 129 -5.08 33.90 -6.98
N ARG A 130 -5.13 34.06 -5.65
CA ARG A 130 -6.41 34.19 -4.93
C ARG A 130 -7.21 35.45 -5.32
N ASP A 131 -6.52 36.53 -5.70
CA ASP A 131 -7.14 37.81 -6.04
C ASP A 131 -7.74 37.79 -7.45
N GLU A 132 -7.07 37.11 -8.39
CA GLU A 132 -7.54 36.98 -9.76
C GLU A 132 -8.56 35.85 -9.90
N ASN A 133 -8.31 34.69 -9.28
CA ASN A 133 -9.12 33.48 -9.35
C ASN A 133 -10.04 33.31 -8.15
N SER A 134 -11.01 34.22 -7.99
CA SER A 134 -12.09 34.04 -7.01
C SER A 134 -12.90 32.76 -7.28
N ALA A 135 -13.41 32.12 -6.23
CA ALA A 135 -14.25 30.91 -6.34
C ALA A 135 -15.41 31.08 -7.33
N LYS A 136 -16.02 32.27 -7.41
CA LYS A 136 -17.08 32.58 -8.39
C LYS A 136 -16.62 32.48 -9.84
N LYS A 137 -15.40 32.94 -10.14
CA LYS A 137 -14.84 32.91 -11.48
C LYS A 137 -14.49 31.47 -11.90
N LEU A 138 -13.92 30.71 -10.97
CA LEU A 138 -13.60 29.29 -11.19
C LEU A 138 -14.85 28.43 -11.36
N ALA A 139 -15.91 28.71 -10.58
CA ALA A 139 -17.22 28.07 -10.73
C ALA A 139 -17.76 28.23 -12.16
N ILE A 140 -17.69 29.44 -12.73
CA ILE A 140 -18.13 29.70 -14.11
C ILE A 140 -17.20 29.01 -15.12
N LYS A 141 -15.88 29.09 -14.92
CA LYS A 141 -14.87 28.51 -15.84
C LYS A 141 -15.02 26.98 -15.98
N TYR A 142 -15.25 26.29 -14.87
CA TYR A 142 -15.34 24.83 -14.83
C TYR A 142 -16.79 24.30 -14.77
N ASN A 143 -17.78 25.19 -14.87
CA ASN A 143 -19.21 24.88 -14.77
C ASN A 143 -19.59 24.11 -13.49
N ILE A 144 -19.00 24.50 -12.36
CA ILE A 144 -19.24 23.92 -11.03
C ILE A 144 -20.17 24.84 -10.24
N ASP A 145 -21.08 24.27 -9.45
CA ASP A 145 -21.86 25.07 -8.51
C ASP A 145 -20.95 25.75 -7.46
N GLU A 146 -21.19 27.03 -7.22
CA GLU A 146 -20.38 27.84 -6.30
C GLU A 146 -20.35 27.23 -4.89
N LYS A 147 -21.48 26.67 -4.43
CA LYS A 147 -21.57 26.01 -3.12
C LYS A 147 -20.64 24.80 -3.02
N HIS A 148 -20.65 23.95 -4.05
CA HIS A 148 -19.80 22.76 -4.08
C HIS A 148 -18.32 23.13 -4.16
N LEU A 149 -17.98 24.14 -4.97
CA LEU A 149 -16.61 24.59 -5.09
C LEU A 149 -16.07 25.20 -3.78
N ASN A 150 -16.88 25.98 -3.08
CA ASN A 150 -16.49 26.53 -1.77
C ASN A 150 -16.22 25.42 -0.75
N ASN A 151 -17.06 24.38 -0.71
CA ASN A 151 -16.83 23.22 0.15
C ASN A 151 -15.52 22.50 -0.23
N ILE A 152 -15.25 22.32 -1.53
CA ILE A 152 -14.02 21.69 -2.00
C ILE A 152 -12.80 22.50 -1.53
N ILE A 153 -12.80 23.82 -1.70
CA ILE A 153 -11.70 24.69 -1.28
C ILE A 153 -11.51 24.69 0.24
N GLU A 154 -12.60 24.63 1.01
CA GLU A 154 -12.56 24.61 2.46
C GLU A 154 -11.94 23.32 3.03
N TYR A 155 -12.40 22.17 2.52
CA TYR A 155 -12.00 20.86 3.03
C TYR A 155 -10.72 20.31 2.39
N TYR A 156 -10.43 20.63 1.13
CA TYR A 156 -9.30 20.10 0.38
C TYR A 156 -8.19 21.14 0.17
N LYS A 157 -7.59 21.61 1.27
CA LYS A 157 -6.45 22.54 1.20
C LYS A 157 -5.18 21.80 0.78
N LEU A 158 -4.50 22.31 -0.24
CA LEU A 158 -3.19 21.79 -0.63
C LEU A 158 -2.15 22.11 0.46
N PHE A 159 -1.36 21.11 0.84
CA PHE A 159 -0.24 21.31 1.76
C PHE A 159 0.81 22.19 1.08
N LYS A 160 1.07 23.37 1.64
CA LYS A 160 2.24 24.15 1.24
C LYS A 160 3.47 23.38 1.70
N LEU A 161 4.25 22.86 0.75
CA LEU A 161 5.56 22.32 1.06
C LEU A 161 6.41 23.50 1.55
N GLY A 162 6.52 23.64 2.87
CA GLY A 162 7.47 24.54 3.47
C GLY A 162 8.86 24.03 3.13
N ARG A 163 9.48 24.57 2.08
CA ARG A 163 10.91 24.38 1.89
C ARG A 163 11.57 24.87 3.17
N ARG A 164 12.26 23.98 3.88
CA ARG A 164 13.18 24.40 4.93
C ARG A 164 14.09 25.42 4.28
N PRO A 165 14.25 26.65 4.82
CA PRO A 165 15.16 27.60 4.21
C PRO A 165 16.51 26.90 4.11
N ASP A 166 17.01 26.74 2.88
CA ASP A 166 18.29 26.11 2.62
C ASP A 166 19.33 26.93 3.38
N LYS A 167 19.83 26.38 4.50
CA LYS A 167 20.95 26.97 5.22
C LYS A 167 22.21 26.65 4.41
N ALA A 168 22.37 27.27 3.26
CA ALA A 168 23.59 27.15 2.48
C ALA A 168 24.00 28.52 1.93
N ARG A 169 25.09 29.02 2.52
CA ARG A 169 26.10 29.90 1.90
C ARG A 169 25.60 31.31 1.55
N THR A 170 25.61 32.18 2.56
CA THR A 170 25.79 33.63 2.37
C THR A 170 27.14 33.91 1.75
N LEU A 171 27.24 33.84 0.42
CA LEU A 171 28.23 34.57 -0.38
C LEU A 171 27.62 34.78 -1.77
N VAL A 172 26.62 35.65 -1.88
CA VAL A 172 26.41 36.63 -2.96
C VAL A 172 25.28 37.53 -2.47
N GLY A 173 25.55 38.83 -2.40
CA GLY A 173 24.61 39.83 -1.92
C GLY A 173 23.35 39.85 -2.75
N VAL A 174 22.21 39.62 -2.11
CA VAL A 174 20.91 40.03 -2.63
C VAL A 174 20.23 40.86 -1.55
N GLN A 175 19.98 42.11 -1.91
CA GLN A 175 19.40 43.16 -1.09
C GLN A 175 18.00 42.76 -0.64
N TRP A 176 17.78 42.66 0.68
CA TRP A 176 16.46 42.33 1.23
C TRP A 176 15.52 43.54 1.08
N SER A 177 14.37 43.35 0.42
CA SER A 177 13.26 44.32 0.41
C SER A 177 12.64 44.42 1.81
N LYS A 178 12.41 45.66 2.26
CA LYS A 178 11.94 46.07 3.60
C LYS A 178 10.48 45.69 3.92
N GLU A 179 9.76 45.00 3.04
CA GLU A 179 8.32 44.75 3.22
C GLU A 179 7.95 43.72 4.30
N LYS A 180 8.88 42.86 4.73
CA LYS A 180 8.58 41.81 5.73
C LYS A 180 8.56 42.27 7.19
N GLU A 181 8.95 43.51 7.51
CA GLU A 181 8.94 43.99 8.90
C GLU A 181 7.56 44.42 9.41
N ILE A 182 6.61 44.73 8.52
CA ILE A 182 5.31 45.28 8.92
C ILE A 182 4.42 44.20 9.56
N GLY A 183 4.58 42.94 9.18
CA GLY A 183 3.79 41.82 9.71
C GLY A 183 4.19 41.34 11.11
N ILE A 184 5.43 41.58 11.55
CA ILE A 184 5.96 41.00 12.80
C ILE A 184 5.66 41.88 14.02
N ARG A 185 5.33 43.17 13.83
CA ARG A 185 5.05 44.09 14.96
C ARG A 185 3.69 43.86 15.61
N ASN A 186 2.74 43.21 14.93
CA ASN A 186 1.39 43.01 15.47
C ASN A 186 1.22 41.75 16.33
N ILE A 187 2.14 40.79 16.27
CA ILE A 187 2.03 39.53 17.03
C ILE A 187 2.53 39.68 18.48
N LYS A 188 3.40 40.66 18.77
CA LYS A 188 3.95 40.90 20.12
C LYS A 188 3.01 41.67 21.06
N ARG A 189 1.84 42.14 20.61
CA ARG A 189 0.92 42.94 21.44
C ARG A 189 -0.18 42.13 22.14
N ILE A 190 -0.36 40.85 21.83
CA ILE A 190 -1.51 40.06 22.32
C ILE A 190 -1.18 39.25 23.61
N SER A 191 0.09 39.14 24.04
CA SER A 191 0.47 38.25 25.14
C SER A 191 0.63 38.92 26.52
N ARG A 192 0.00 40.08 26.80
CA ARG A 192 0.07 40.71 28.13
C ARG A 192 -1.29 41.20 28.62
N SER A 193 -2.17 40.27 28.99
CA SER A 193 -3.25 40.54 29.94
C SER A 193 -3.66 39.22 30.62
N THR A 194 -2.82 38.77 31.55
CA THR A 194 -3.22 37.81 32.60
C THR A 194 -2.85 38.46 33.93
N THR A 195 -3.87 38.94 34.64
CA THR A 195 -3.72 39.51 36.00
C THR A 195 -3.40 38.39 37.00
N PRO A 196 -2.40 38.54 37.87
CA PRO A 196 -2.10 37.55 38.90
C PRO A 196 -3.11 37.63 40.07
N VAL A 197 -3.60 36.46 40.49
CA VAL A 197 -4.46 36.25 41.67
C VAL A 197 -3.61 36.43 42.94
N GLY A 198 -4.11 37.22 43.88
CA GLY A 198 -3.41 37.65 45.09
C GLY A 198 -3.10 36.51 46.07
N THR A 199 -1.91 36.58 46.66
CA THR A 199 -1.46 35.79 47.80
C THR A 199 -1.87 36.49 49.10
N HIS A 200 -2.58 35.79 49.98
CA HIS A 200 -2.92 36.28 51.32
C HIS A 200 -1.69 36.23 52.26
N ASP A 201 -1.44 37.36 52.92
CA ASP A 201 -0.47 37.51 54.01
C ASP A 201 -0.96 36.78 55.27
N VAL A 202 -0.16 35.83 55.79
CA VAL A 202 -0.33 35.29 57.14
C VAL A 202 0.81 35.79 58.01
N LYS A 203 0.46 36.75 58.86
CA LYS A 203 1.31 37.39 59.86
C LYS A 203 1.51 36.42 61.05
N LYS A 204 2.78 36.16 61.39
CA LYS A 204 3.19 35.39 62.57
C LYS A 204 2.78 36.11 63.86
N LEU A 205 2.24 35.36 64.83
CA LEU A 205 2.21 35.74 66.24
C LEU A 205 2.92 34.66 67.06
N SER A 206 3.81 35.12 67.94
CA SER A 206 4.68 34.40 68.84
C SER A 206 4.12 34.40 70.27
N GLY A 207 4.37 33.32 71.02
CA GLY A 207 4.21 33.21 72.49
C GLY A 207 2.75 33.06 72.93
N GLY A 208 2.38 32.23 73.91
CA GLY A 208 3.10 31.55 74.97
C GLY A 208 2.10 31.39 76.12
N GLU A 209 2.13 30.22 76.76
CA GLU A 209 1.67 29.94 78.14
C GLU A 209 0.15 29.86 78.50
N GLU A 210 -0.14 28.74 79.18
CA GLU A 210 -0.84 28.62 80.48
C GLU A 210 -2.25 27.99 80.57
N LYS A 211 -2.28 26.94 81.43
CA LYS A 211 -3.34 26.39 82.32
C LYS A 211 -4.27 25.31 81.76
N GLU A 212 -4.11 24.06 82.20
CA GLU A 212 -4.63 23.46 83.46
C GLU A 212 -6.15 23.45 83.53
N THR A 213 -6.77 22.30 83.28
CA THR A 213 -7.55 21.48 84.22
C THR A 213 -8.10 20.24 83.52
#